data_AF-A0A2N3PZN6-F1
#
_entry.id   AF-A0A2N3PZN6-F1
#
_cell.length_a   1.000
_cell.length_b   1.000
_cell.length_c   1.000
_cell.angle_alpha   90.00
_cell.angle_beta   90.00
_cell.angle_gamma   90.00
#
_symmetry.space_group_name_H-M   'P 1'
#
loop_
_entity.id
_entity.type
_entity.pdbx_description
1 polymer ?
#
loop_
_entity_poly.entity_id
_entity_poly.type
_entity_poly.pdbx_seq_one_letter_code
_entity_poly.pdbx_strand_id
1 'polypeptide(L)'
;MQSTRSPQTSRDQQSKAEEIRQNARRFVDALAIRLQELESMADLARHYDVFNTEEYTQFKKLFLDFSELCEEFQILSRLTEDSLAQFERAAADQWNEHRELEEYFRRLQVPMLNALIRTNLHLLGIWEDRLHHGEGLPYGSREVFVETIRVVQNARSELLRPRYVALLDEMALKDADRADRLLRSLMAQAPQFADFSSDKLSDNAPPAPDSSEASIFSPQPPSSLLSPFT
;
A
#
# COMPACT_ATOMS: atom_id res chain seq x y z
N MET A 1 27.77 33.19 -38.75
CA MET A 1 28.09 32.28 -37.64
C MET A 1 27.25 31.02 -37.81
N GLN A 2 27.82 29.97 -38.40
CA GLN A 2 27.14 28.67 -38.57
C GLN A 2 27.53 27.79 -37.38
N SER A 3 26.60 27.58 -36.44
CA SER A 3 26.81 26.65 -35.33
C SER A 3 26.80 25.22 -35.85
N THR A 4 27.98 24.62 -35.94
CA THR A 4 28.17 23.18 -36.13
C THR A 4 27.63 22.44 -34.91
N ARG A 5 26.42 21.91 -34.99
CA ARG A 5 25.91 20.91 -34.03
C ARG A 5 26.79 19.66 -34.17
N SER A 6 27.48 19.27 -33.11
CA SER A 6 28.38 18.12 -33.12
C SER A 6 27.60 16.80 -33.34
N PRO A 7 28.06 15.89 -34.21
CA PRO A 7 27.39 14.62 -34.51
C PRO A 7 27.22 13.70 -33.29
N GLN A 8 28.05 13.88 -32.25
CA GLN A 8 27.98 13.12 -30.99
C GLN A 8 26.68 13.41 -30.22
N THR A 9 26.25 14.68 -30.18
CA THR A 9 25.06 15.11 -29.42
C THR A 9 23.76 14.56 -30.03
N SER A 10 23.75 14.30 -31.34
CA SER A 10 22.59 13.73 -32.03
C SER A 10 22.45 12.23 -31.78
N ARG A 11 23.58 11.51 -31.67
CA ARG A 11 23.61 10.06 -31.38
C ARG A 11 23.19 9.76 -29.94
N ASP A 12 23.64 10.57 -28.99
CA ASP A 12 23.26 10.43 -27.58
C ASP A 12 21.78 10.72 -27.35
N GLN A 13 21.23 11.73 -28.04
CA GLN A 13 19.79 12.03 -28.02
C GLN A 13 18.95 10.89 -28.59
N GLN A 14 19.41 10.29 -29.69
CA GLN A 14 18.72 9.15 -30.31
C GLN A 14 18.78 7.90 -29.43
N SER A 15 19.91 7.63 -28.77
CA SER A 15 20.03 6.53 -27.80
C SER A 15 19.09 6.70 -26.61
N LYS A 16 18.96 7.93 -26.09
CA LYS A 16 18.08 8.24 -24.96
C LYS A 16 16.60 8.13 -25.34
N ALA A 17 16.23 8.59 -26.54
CA ALA A 17 14.87 8.44 -27.04
C ALA A 17 14.47 6.95 -27.18
N GLU A 18 15.38 6.13 -27.67
CA GLU A 18 15.18 4.68 -27.78
C GLU A 18 15.02 4.00 -26.40
N GLU A 19 15.81 4.40 -25.40
CA GLU A 19 15.67 3.90 -24.04
C GLU A 19 14.30 4.25 -23.43
N ILE A 20 13.85 5.50 -23.59
CA ILE A 20 12.53 5.96 -23.12
C ILE A 20 11.41 5.14 -23.77
N ARG A 21 11.50 4.89 -25.07
CA ARG A 21 10.55 4.07 -25.82
C ARG A 21 10.49 2.63 -25.30
N GLN A 22 11.64 2.00 -25.10
CA GLN A 22 11.73 0.64 -24.57
C GLN A 22 11.16 0.54 -23.15
N ASN A 23 11.42 1.55 -22.31
CA ASN A 23 10.86 1.62 -20.97
C ASN A 23 9.33 1.74 -20.99
N ALA A 24 8.77 2.62 -21.83
CA ALA A 24 7.32 2.77 -21.96
C ALA A 24 6.66 1.44 -22.33
N ARG A 25 7.22 0.75 -23.35
CA ARG A 25 6.70 -0.56 -23.76
C ARG A 25 6.80 -1.61 -22.66
N ARG A 26 7.94 -1.69 -21.97
CA ARG A 26 8.15 -2.63 -20.86
C ARG A 26 7.15 -2.39 -19.73
N PHE A 27 6.85 -1.14 -19.40
CA PHE A 27 5.88 -0.84 -18.35
C PHE A 27 4.44 -1.17 -18.75
N VAL A 28 4.05 -0.89 -20.00
CA VAL A 28 2.75 -1.31 -20.54
C VAL A 28 2.60 -2.83 -20.53
N ASP A 29 3.64 -3.57 -20.95
CA ASP A 29 3.63 -5.04 -20.91
C ASP A 29 3.56 -5.57 -19.47
N ALA A 30 4.27 -4.93 -18.53
CA ALA A 30 4.19 -5.27 -17.12
C ALA A 30 2.80 -5.02 -16.53
N LEU A 31 2.10 -3.96 -16.95
CA LEU A 31 0.71 -3.71 -16.55
C LEU A 31 -0.24 -4.80 -17.04
N ALA A 32 -0.04 -5.31 -18.26
CA ALA A 32 -0.85 -6.41 -18.77
C ALA A 32 -0.71 -7.68 -17.90
N ILE A 33 0.50 -7.97 -17.43
CA ILE A 33 0.75 -9.08 -16.49
C ILE A 33 0.03 -8.82 -15.15
N ARG A 34 0.14 -7.60 -14.61
CA ARG A 34 -0.53 -7.22 -13.35
C ARG A 34 -2.06 -7.31 -13.47
N LEU A 35 -2.64 -6.99 -14.63
CA LEU A 35 -4.08 -7.16 -14.86
C LEU A 35 -4.49 -8.63 -14.73
N GLN A 36 -3.73 -9.56 -15.32
CA GLN A 36 -4.01 -10.99 -15.22
C GLN A 36 -3.92 -11.49 -13.76
N GLU A 37 -2.92 -11.02 -13.01
CA GLU A 37 -2.80 -11.34 -11.59
C GLU A 37 -4.00 -10.80 -10.80
N LEU A 38 -4.43 -9.57 -11.09
CA LEU A 38 -5.58 -8.93 -10.44
C LEU A 38 -6.88 -9.68 -10.73
N GLU A 39 -7.09 -10.11 -11.97
CA GLU A 39 -8.24 -10.91 -12.38
C GLU A 39 -8.26 -12.28 -11.68
N SER A 40 -7.10 -12.94 -11.61
CA SER A 40 -6.95 -14.22 -10.88
C SER A 40 -7.31 -14.06 -9.39
N MET A 41 -6.82 -13.01 -8.74
CA MET A 41 -7.18 -12.73 -7.34
C MET A 41 -8.66 -12.35 -7.18
N ALA A 42 -9.23 -11.62 -8.14
CA ALA A 42 -10.65 -11.31 -8.14
C ALA A 42 -11.52 -12.57 -8.27
N ASP A 43 -11.10 -13.54 -9.08
CA ASP A 43 -11.77 -14.84 -9.20
C ASP A 43 -11.63 -15.67 -7.91
N LEU A 44 -10.46 -15.65 -7.27
CA LEU A 44 -10.27 -16.26 -5.95
C LEU A 44 -11.16 -15.60 -4.89
N ALA A 45 -11.31 -14.28 -4.91
CA ALA A 45 -12.16 -13.55 -3.97
C ALA A 45 -13.61 -14.03 -4.01
N ARG A 46 -14.14 -14.37 -5.20
CA ARG A 46 -15.51 -14.89 -5.35
C ARG A 46 -15.77 -16.24 -4.67
N HIS A 47 -14.74 -16.93 -4.18
CA HIS A 47 -14.93 -18.15 -3.39
C HIS A 47 -15.44 -17.83 -1.98
N TYR A 48 -15.31 -16.59 -1.53
CA TYR A 48 -15.74 -16.15 -0.22
C TYR A 48 -17.04 -15.33 -0.35
N ASP A 49 -18.19 -15.95 -0.11
CA ASP A 49 -19.48 -15.25 -0.19
C ASP A 49 -19.92 -14.67 1.17
N VAL A 50 -19.59 -15.36 2.26
CA VAL A 50 -19.97 -15.02 3.64
C VAL A 50 -18.80 -15.26 4.58
N PHE A 51 -18.85 -14.69 5.78
CA PHE A 51 -17.84 -14.94 6.80
C PHE A 51 -17.86 -16.40 7.25
N ASN A 52 -16.69 -17.04 7.21
CA ASN A 52 -16.45 -18.39 7.72
C ASN A 52 -15.20 -18.40 8.61
N THR A 53 -15.36 -18.81 9.86
CA THR A 53 -14.27 -18.87 10.85
C THR A 53 -13.13 -19.81 10.44
N GLU A 54 -13.43 -20.94 9.78
CA GLU A 54 -12.43 -21.93 9.37
C GLU A 54 -11.52 -21.41 8.25
N GLU A 55 -12.10 -20.61 7.35
CA GLU A 55 -11.41 -20.06 6.17
C GLU A 55 -10.87 -18.64 6.40
N TYR A 56 -11.16 -18.04 7.55
CA TYR A 56 -10.84 -16.65 7.86
C TYR A 56 -9.35 -16.31 7.69
N THR A 57 -8.46 -17.23 8.07
CA THR A 57 -7.01 -17.01 7.91
C THR A 57 -6.62 -16.86 6.44
N GLN A 58 -7.24 -17.66 5.56
CA GLN A 58 -6.98 -17.65 4.12
C GLN A 58 -7.62 -16.42 3.47
N PHE A 59 -8.85 -16.08 3.86
CA PHE A 59 -9.51 -14.84 3.48
C PHE A 59 -8.68 -13.60 3.84
N LYS A 60 -8.19 -13.52 5.09
CA LYS A 60 -7.37 -12.39 5.53
C LYS A 60 -6.09 -12.27 4.71
N LYS A 61 -5.42 -13.40 4.44
CA LYS A 61 -4.23 -13.42 3.58
C LYS A 61 -4.57 -12.90 2.18
N LEU A 62 -5.65 -13.40 1.58
CA LEU A 62 -6.10 -12.95 0.25
C LEU A 62 -6.36 -11.44 0.24
N PHE A 63 -7.03 -10.90 1.25
CA PHE A 63 -7.32 -9.46 1.34
C PHE A 63 -6.05 -8.61 1.42
N LEU A 64 -5.05 -9.06 2.18
CA LEU A 64 -3.76 -8.37 2.29
C LEU A 64 -2.97 -8.44 0.99
N ASP A 65 -2.83 -9.64 0.42
CA ASP A 65 -2.15 -9.86 -0.86
C ASP A 65 -2.82 -9.02 -1.97
N PHE A 66 -4.16 -8.93 -1.96
CA PHE A 66 -4.90 -8.15 -2.94
C PHE A 66 -4.67 -6.65 -2.78
N SER A 67 -4.59 -6.18 -1.54
CA SER A 67 -4.30 -4.77 -1.23
C SER A 67 -2.90 -4.38 -1.71
N GLU A 68 -1.90 -5.24 -1.47
CA GLU A 68 -0.53 -5.05 -1.97
C GLU A 68 -0.49 -4.99 -3.51
N LEU A 69 -1.17 -5.93 -4.19
CA LEU A 69 -1.26 -5.91 -5.65
C LEU A 69 -1.92 -4.63 -6.20
N CYS A 70 -2.93 -4.12 -5.49
CA CYS A 70 -3.57 -2.86 -5.86
C CYS A 70 -2.60 -1.66 -5.76
N GLU A 71 -1.76 -1.61 -4.73
CA GLU A 71 -0.74 -0.58 -4.56
C GLU A 71 0.33 -0.65 -5.64
N GLU A 72 0.86 -1.85 -5.91
CA GLU A 72 1.82 -2.08 -6.98
C GLU A 72 1.28 -1.62 -8.33
N PHE A 73 0.01 -1.93 -8.62
CA PHE A 73 -0.67 -1.48 -9.83
C PHE A 73 -0.74 0.06 -9.92
N GLN A 74 -1.10 0.74 -8.82
CA GLN A 74 -1.17 2.20 -8.82
C GLN A 74 0.19 2.83 -9.08
N ILE A 75 1.25 2.26 -8.50
CA ILE A 75 2.63 2.70 -8.73
C ILE A 75 3.01 2.48 -10.20
N LEU A 76 2.81 1.27 -10.73
CA LEU A 76 3.18 0.93 -12.09
C LEU A 76 2.40 1.75 -13.13
N SER A 77 1.13 2.04 -12.87
CA SER A 77 0.31 2.93 -13.71
C SER A 77 0.92 4.32 -13.80
N ARG A 78 1.34 4.91 -12.68
CA ARG A 78 1.98 6.22 -12.64
C ARG A 78 3.33 6.21 -13.39
N LEU A 79 4.15 5.18 -13.17
CA LEU A 79 5.41 5.02 -13.90
C LEU A 79 5.20 4.90 -15.41
N THR A 80 4.15 4.21 -15.82
CA THR A 80 3.78 4.06 -17.24
C THR A 80 3.34 5.41 -17.81
N GLU A 81 2.48 6.14 -17.12
CA GLU A 81 2.06 7.49 -17.52
C GLU A 81 3.25 8.44 -17.67
N ASP A 82 4.17 8.45 -16.70
CA ASP A 82 5.37 9.28 -16.74
C ASP A 82 6.29 8.89 -17.91
N SER A 83 6.42 7.59 -18.18
CA SER A 83 7.23 7.10 -19.30
C SER A 83 6.63 7.43 -20.65
N LEU A 84 5.29 7.35 -20.81
CA LEU A 84 4.59 7.75 -22.03
C LEU A 84 4.70 9.25 -22.27
N ALA A 85 4.53 10.08 -21.23
CA ALA A 85 4.70 11.52 -21.33
C ALA A 85 6.14 11.93 -21.71
N GLN A 86 7.14 11.15 -21.29
CA GLN A 86 8.52 11.35 -21.73
C GLN A 86 8.71 10.92 -23.18
N PHE A 87 8.08 9.82 -23.62
CA PHE A 87 8.15 9.33 -24.99
C PHE A 87 7.55 10.35 -25.98
N GLU A 88 6.38 10.91 -25.67
CA GLU A 88 5.75 11.99 -26.45
C GLU A 88 6.71 13.17 -26.69
N ARG A 89 7.49 13.56 -25.67
CA ARG A 89 8.43 14.70 -25.77
C ARG A 89 9.72 14.35 -26.51
N ALA A 90 10.18 13.11 -26.42
CA ALA A 90 11.50 12.70 -26.87
C ALA A 90 11.54 12.20 -28.32
N ALA A 91 10.42 11.70 -28.85
CA ALA A 91 10.39 10.97 -30.12
C ALA A 91 9.25 11.42 -31.04
N ALA A 92 9.32 12.69 -31.47
CA ALA A 92 8.31 13.30 -32.35
C ALA A 92 8.06 12.50 -33.65
N ASP A 93 9.09 11.81 -34.15
CA ASP A 93 9.01 11.03 -35.40
C ASP A 93 8.27 9.69 -35.24
N GLN A 94 7.98 9.26 -34.00
CA GLN A 94 7.37 7.95 -33.67
C GLN A 94 5.99 8.09 -33.05
N TRP A 95 5.27 9.16 -33.39
CA TRP A 95 3.96 9.48 -32.84
C TRP A 95 2.92 8.36 -32.94
N ASN A 96 2.96 7.55 -34.00
CA ASN A 96 2.05 6.43 -34.19
C ASN A 96 2.23 5.35 -33.11
N GLU A 97 3.48 4.98 -32.80
CA GLU A 97 3.78 3.99 -31.76
C GLU A 97 3.40 4.52 -30.38
N HIS A 98 3.68 5.79 -30.09
CA HIS A 98 3.24 6.43 -28.85
C HIS A 98 1.72 6.32 -28.68
N ARG A 99 0.95 6.67 -29.73
CA ARG A 99 -0.52 6.58 -29.69
C ARG A 99 -1.00 5.15 -29.48
N GLU A 100 -0.37 4.16 -30.12
CA GLU A 100 -0.73 2.75 -29.94
C GLU A 100 -0.47 2.27 -28.51
N LEU A 101 0.67 2.64 -27.91
CA LEU A 101 0.99 2.31 -26.52
C LEU A 101 0.06 3.02 -25.54
N GLU A 102 -0.26 4.30 -25.78
CA GLU A 102 -1.19 5.05 -24.95
C GLU A 102 -2.59 4.42 -25.01
N GLU A 103 -3.09 4.08 -26.20
CA GLU A 103 -4.37 3.38 -26.35
C GLU A 103 -4.36 2.03 -25.61
N TYR A 104 -3.28 1.25 -25.75
CA TYR A 104 -3.17 -0.04 -25.08
C TYR A 104 -3.14 0.13 -23.55
N PHE A 105 -2.38 1.10 -23.05
CA PHE A 105 -2.38 1.47 -21.64
C PHE A 105 -3.78 1.81 -21.12
N ARG A 106 -4.55 2.64 -21.84
CA ARG A 106 -5.94 2.99 -21.45
C ARG A 106 -6.85 1.77 -21.40
N ARG A 107 -6.71 0.86 -22.37
CA ARG A 107 -7.48 -0.39 -22.43
C ARG A 107 -7.14 -1.37 -21.32
N LEU A 108 -5.96 -1.27 -20.71
CA LEU A 108 -5.58 -2.07 -19.54
C LEU A 108 -6.03 -1.40 -18.24
N GLN A 109 -5.77 -0.09 -18.10
CA GLN A 109 -5.97 0.60 -16.82
C GLN A 109 -7.44 0.66 -16.39
N VAL A 110 -8.38 0.87 -17.33
CA VAL A 110 -9.80 0.97 -16.98
C VAL A 110 -10.37 -0.34 -16.42
N PRO A 111 -10.22 -1.51 -17.09
CA PRO A 111 -10.59 -2.79 -16.50
C PRO A 111 -9.94 -3.06 -15.14
N MET A 112 -8.65 -2.70 -14.97
CA MET A 112 -7.95 -2.86 -13.70
C MET A 112 -8.59 -2.01 -12.58
N LEU A 113 -8.87 -0.73 -12.84
CA LEU A 113 -9.52 0.16 -11.88
C LEU A 113 -10.90 -0.36 -11.48
N ASN A 114 -11.68 -0.87 -12.44
CA ASN A 114 -12.99 -1.46 -12.19
C ASN A 114 -12.88 -2.73 -11.34
N ALA A 115 -11.97 -3.64 -11.68
CA ALA A 115 -11.74 -4.89 -10.93
C ALA A 115 -11.28 -4.59 -9.49
N LEU A 116 -10.36 -3.64 -9.32
CA LEU A 116 -9.89 -3.17 -8.02
C LEU A 116 -11.05 -2.70 -7.14
N ILE A 117 -11.92 -1.83 -7.65
CA ILE A 117 -13.05 -1.30 -6.88
C ILE A 117 -14.02 -2.42 -6.50
N ARG A 118 -14.43 -3.23 -7.48
CA ARG A 118 -15.44 -4.27 -7.30
C ARG A 118 -14.99 -5.36 -6.34
N THR A 119 -13.76 -5.81 -6.48
CA THR A 119 -13.19 -6.85 -5.61
C THR A 119 -12.99 -6.32 -4.20
N ASN A 120 -12.51 -5.08 -4.02
CA ASN A 120 -12.44 -4.47 -2.69
C ASN A 120 -13.81 -4.39 -2.04
N LEU A 121 -14.83 -3.89 -2.76
CA LEU A 121 -16.20 -3.82 -2.23
C LEU A 121 -16.70 -5.20 -1.78
N HIS A 122 -16.47 -6.24 -2.57
CA HIS A 122 -16.84 -7.60 -2.24
C HIS A 122 -16.13 -8.11 -0.97
N LEU A 123 -14.80 -7.97 -0.90
CA LEU A 123 -14.01 -8.39 0.25
C LEU A 123 -14.40 -7.64 1.53
N LEU A 124 -14.74 -6.36 1.41
CA LEU A 124 -15.26 -5.55 2.53
C LEU A 124 -16.63 -6.04 3.02
N GLY A 125 -17.45 -6.59 2.13
CA GLY A 125 -18.72 -7.22 2.50
C GLY A 125 -18.53 -8.40 3.46
N ILE A 126 -17.45 -9.16 3.30
CA ILE A 126 -17.13 -10.28 4.21
C ILE A 126 -16.68 -9.76 5.58
N TRP A 127 -15.95 -8.65 5.62
CA TRP A 127 -15.62 -7.97 6.88
C TRP A 127 -16.86 -7.41 7.58
N GLU A 128 -17.82 -6.89 6.83
CA GLU A 128 -19.12 -6.43 7.34
C GLU A 128 -19.93 -7.60 7.91
N ASP A 129 -20.00 -8.70 7.18
CA ASP A 129 -20.70 -9.90 7.60
C ASP A 129 -20.12 -10.47 8.90
N ARG A 130 -18.78 -10.50 9.03
CA ARG A 130 -18.10 -10.85 10.27
C ARG A 130 -18.55 -10.00 11.47
N LEU A 131 -18.69 -8.69 11.28
CA LEU A 131 -19.17 -7.80 12.34
C LEU A 131 -20.62 -8.09 12.72
N HIS A 132 -21.49 -8.34 11.74
CA HIS A 132 -22.89 -8.69 11.99
C HIS A 132 -23.04 -10.01 12.75
N HIS A 133 -22.10 -10.95 12.58
CA HIS A 133 -22.05 -12.19 13.36
C HIS A 133 -21.49 -12.02 14.79
N GLY A 134 -21.06 -10.82 15.18
CA GLY A 134 -20.56 -10.54 16.53
C GLY A 134 -19.12 -10.99 16.79
N GLU A 135 -18.39 -11.38 15.74
CA GLU A 135 -17.00 -11.88 15.80
C GLU A 135 -15.95 -10.75 15.92
N GLY A 136 -16.42 -9.50 15.93
CA GLY A 136 -15.59 -8.30 16.00
C GLY A 136 -14.65 -8.14 14.81
N LEU A 137 -13.84 -7.09 14.84
CA LEU A 137 -12.73 -6.90 13.90
C LEU A 137 -11.39 -7.22 14.59
N PRO A 138 -10.42 -7.80 13.87
CA PRO A 138 -9.10 -8.06 14.44
C PRO A 138 -8.36 -6.75 14.72
N TYR A 139 -7.43 -6.79 15.67
CA TYR A 139 -6.44 -5.71 15.83
C TYR A 139 -5.66 -5.48 14.53
N GLY A 140 -5.37 -4.22 14.23
CA GLY A 140 -4.72 -3.82 12.99
C GLY A 140 -5.66 -3.68 11.78
N SER A 141 -6.95 -4.01 11.91
CA SER A 141 -7.92 -3.86 10.81
C SER A 141 -8.09 -2.42 10.37
N ARG A 142 -8.02 -1.46 11.32
CA ARG A 142 -8.18 -0.04 11.03
C ARG A 142 -7.15 0.46 10.03
N GLU A 143 -5.89 0.11 10.22
CA GLU A 143 -4.77 0.53 9.39
C GLU A 143 -4.91 -0.02 7.99
N VAL A 144 -5.30 -1.29 7.86
CA VAL A 144 -5.55 -1.89 6.55
C VAL A 144 -6.71 -1.17 5.85
N PHE A 145 -7.81 -0.89 6.55
CA PHE A 145 -8.94 -0.15 5.96
C PHE A 145 -8.59 1.29 5.57
N VAL A 146 -7.68 1.95 6.30
CA VAL A 146 -7.15 3.29 5.94
C VAL A 146 -6.38 3.25 4.63
N GLU A 147 -5.61 2.19 4.38
CA GLU A 147 -4.93 2.06 3.08
C GLU A 147 -5.92 1.67 1.98
N THR A 148 -6.86 0.75 2.26
CA THR A 148 -7.90 0.36 1.28
C THR A 148 -8.76 1.56 0.84
N ILE A 149 -9.12 2.46 1.75
CA ILE A 149 -9.91 3.66 1.38
C ILE A 149 -9.13 4.60 0.46
N ARG A 150 -7.81 4.76 0.67
CA ARG A 150 -6.96 5.54 -0.24
C ARG A 150 -6.89 4.88 -1.61
N VAL A 151 -6.74 3.56 -1.64
CA VAL A 151 -6.69 2.77 -2.87
C VAL A 151 -7.99 2.96 -3.68
N VAL A 152 -9.16 2.81 -3.06
CA VAL A 152 -10.48 2.99 -3.71
C VAL A 152 -10.69 4.44 -4.16
N GLN A 153 -10.36 5.43 -3.34
CA GLN A 153 -10.52 6.85 -3.69
C GLN A 153 -9.59 7.27 -4.84
N ASN A 154 -8.36 6.78 -4.85
CA ASN A 154 -7.43 6.97 -5.95
C ASN A 154 -8.01 6.36 -7.23
N ALA A 155 -8.48 5.11 -7.18
CA ALA A 155 -9.04 4.45 -8.35
C ALA A 155 -10.26 5.18 -8.92
N ARG A 156 -11.17 5.63 -8.05
CA ARG A 156 -12.31 6.47 -8.43
C ARG A 156 -11.88 7.77 -9.09
N SER A 157 -10.88 8.45 -8.52
CA SER A 157 -10.36 9.71 -9.06
C SER A 157 -9.69 9.52 -10.43
N GLU A 158 -8.99 8.40 -10.61
CA GLU A 158 -8.41 8.01 -11.89
C GLU A 158 -9.49 7.77 -12.95
N LEU A 159 -10.55 7.00 -12.65
CA LEU A 159 -11.66 6.76 -13.58
C LEU A 159 -12.37 8.05 -14.03
N LEU A 160 -12.40 9.08 -13.19
CA LEU A 160 -13.01 10.38 -13.51
C LEU A 160 -12.13 11.27 -14.41
N ARG A 161 -10.90 10.86 -14.74
CA ARG A 161 -10.04 11.64 -15.62
C ARG A 161 -10.64 11.73 -17.03
N PRO A 162 -10.56 12.90 -17.72
CA PRO A 162 -11.18 13.12 -19.03
C PRO A 162 -10.83 12.07 -20.09
N ARG A 163 -9.62 11.50 -20.02
CA ARG A 163 -9.13 10.47 -20.96
C ARG A 163 -9.86 9.13 -20.89
N TYR A 164 -10.61 8.86 -19.81
CA TYR A 164 -11.35 7.62 -19.60
C TYR A 164 -12.86 7.76 -19.73
N VAL A 165 -13.38 8.96 -20.00
CA VAL A 165 -14.84 9.21 -20.07
C VAL A 165 -15.55 8.28 -21.04
N ALA A 166 -14.92 7.95 -22.17
CA ALA A 166 -15.49 7.04 -23.17
C ALA A 166 -15.51 5.56 -22.75
N LEU A 167 -14.72 5.19 -21.74
CA LEU A 167 -14.58 3.83 -21.21
C LEU A 167 -15.16 3.72 -19.78
N LEU A 168 -15.76 4.81 -19.28
CA LEU A 168 -16.21 4.92 -17.90
C LEU A 168 -17.34 3.92 -17.63
N ASP A 169 -17.16 3.13 -16.59
CA ASP A 169 -18.22 2.30 -16.03
C ASP A 169 -18.90 3.03 -14.86
N GLU A 170 -20.13 3.50 -15.07
CA GLU A 170 -20.91 4.16 -14.02
C GLU A 170 -21.17 3.25 -12.81
N MET A 171 -21.21 1.93 -13.01
CA MET A 171 -21.37 0.98 -11.91
C MET A 171 -20.12 0.96 -11.03
N ALA A 172 -18.93 1.04 -11.61
CA ALA A 172 -17.69 1.12 -10.85
C ALA A 172 -17.64 2.37 -9.95
N LEU A 173 -18.18 3.51 -10.38
CA LEU A 173 -18.27 4.70 -9.53
C LEU A 173 -19.24 4.52 -8.36
N LYS A 174 -20.40 3.89 -8.60
CA LYS A 174 -21.37 3.57 -7.53
C LYS A 174 -20.79 2.56 -6.53
N ASP A 175 -20.06 1.58 -7.03
CA ASP A 175 -19.37 0.57 -6.22
C ASP A 175 -18.26 1.22 -5.38
N ALA A 176 -17.52 2.18 -5.93
CA ALA A 176 -16.52 2.95 -5.18
C ALA A 176 -17.15 3.75 -4.05
N ASP A 177 -18.29 4.42 -4.30
CA ASP A 177 -19.01 5.17 -3.26
C ASP A 177 -19.57 4.22 -2.19
N ARG A 178 -19.98 3.01 -2.55
CA ARG A 178 -20.42 1.98 -1.60
C ARG A 178 -19.25 1.46 -0.77
N ALA A 179 -18.11 1.18 -1.39
CA ALA A 179 -16.89 0.75 -0.71
C ALA A 179 -16.40 1.82 0.28
N ASP A 180 -16.39 3.10 -0.09
CA ASP A 180 -16.01 4.22 0.79
C ASP A 180 -16.91 4.30 2.03
N ARG A 181 -18.24 4.20 1.86
CA ARG A 181 -19.19 4.16 2.99
C ARG A 181 -18.95 2.96 3.90
N LEU A 182 -18.73 1.79 3.30
CA LEU A 182 -18.50 0.56 4.05
C LEU A 182 -17.20 0.63 4.86
N LEU A 183 -16.10 1.08 4.23
CA LEU A 183 -14.81 1.28 4.89
C LEU A 183 -14.92 2.22 6.09
N ARG A 184 -15.65 3.35 5.96
CA ARG A 184 -15.87 4.27 7.08
C ARG A 184 -16.63 3.61 8.23
N SER A 185 -17.64 2.80 7.93
CA SER A 185 -18.38 2.03 8.93
C SER A 185 -17.49 1.01 9.64
N LEU A 186 -16.71 0.23 8.88
CA LEU A 186 -15.76 -0.76 9.40
C LEU A 186 -14.70 -0.09 10.28
N MET A 187 -14.11 1.01 9.82
CA MET A 187 -13.10 1.77 10.57
C MET A 187 -13.63 2.33 11.89
N ALA A 188 -14.90 2.72 11.95
CA ALA A 188 -15.53 3.21 13.18
C ALA A 188 -15.67 2.11 14.25
N GLN A 189 -15.77 0.85 13.81
CA GLN A 189 -15.91 -0.33 14.68
C GLN A 189 -14.57 -1.04 14.91
N ALA A 190 -13.52 -0.69 14.15
CA ALA A 190 -12.21 -1.31 14.25
C ALA A 190 -11.51 -0.93 15.57
N PRO A 191 -10.94 -1.92 16.29
CA PRO A 191 -10.10 -1.64 17.46
C PRO A 191 -8.92 -0.74 17.08
N GLN A 192 -8.63 0.27 17.92
CA GLN A 192 -7.46 1.11 17.77
C GLN A 192 -6.27 0.47 18.48
N PHE A 193 -5.07 0.61 17.93
CA PHE A 193 -3.85 0.36 18.70
C PHE A 193 -3.82 1.32 19.89
N ALA A 194 -3.39 0.82 21.06
CA ALA A 194 -3.11 1.67 22.19
C ALA A 194 -1.97 2.64 21.81
N ASP A 195 -2.18 3.94 22.04
CA ASP A 195 -1.14 4.94 21.84
C ASP A 195 -0.16 4.91 23.02
N PHE A 196 0.85 4.04 22.90
CA PHE A 196 1.94 3.94 23.88
C PHE A 196 2.87 5.16 23.89
N SER A 197 2.68 6.13 22.98
CA SER A 197 3.42 7.40 23.00
C SER A 197 2.97 8.32 24.14
N SER A 198 1.79 8.06 24.70
CA SER A 198 1.19 8.82 25.79
C SER A 198 1.37 8.17 27.17
N ASP A 199 1.96 6.97 27.21
CA ASP A 199 2.17 6.27 28.47
C ASP A 199 3.28 6.97 29.25
N LYS A 200 2.86 7.84 30.17
CA LYS A 200 3.71 8.38 31.23
C LYS A 200 4.13 7.23 32.16
N LEU A 201 5.02 6.38 31.67
CA LEU A 201 5.87 5.52 32.51
C LEU A 201 6.90 6.34 33.31
N SER A 202 6.76 7.68 33.36
CA SER A 202 7.58 8.60 34.15
C SER A 202 7.01 8.90 35.55
N ASP A 203 5.77 8.53 35.88
CA ASP A 203 5.17 8.89 37.18
C ASP A 203 5.30 7.78 38.26
N ASN A 204 5.95 6.66 37.96
CA ASN A 204 6.27 5.59 38.93
C ASN A 204 7.76 5.20 38.89
N ALA A 205 8.65 6.18 38.74
CA ALA A 205 10.02 5.97 39.18
C ALA A 205 9.99 5.75 40.70
N PRO A 206 10.55 4.65 41.25
CA PRO A 206 10.66 4.49 42.69
C PRO A 206 11.41 5.72 43.25
N PRO A 207 10.99 6.27 44.41
CA PRO A 207 11.67 7.42 45.00
C PRO A 207 13.15 7.07 45.15
N ALA A 208 14.01 8.00 44.72
CA ALA A 208 15.45 7.86 44.86
C ALA A 208 15.77 7.50 46.32
N PRO A 209 16.69 6.55 46.57
CA PRO A 209 17.06 6.20 47.93
C PRO A 209 17.60 7.46 48.63
N ASP A 210 16.99 7.77 49.79
CA ASP A 210 17.39 8.89 50.64
C ASP A 210 18.89 8.79 50.92
N SER A 211 19.62 9.87 50.63
CA SER A 211 21.07 10.02 50.82
C SER A 211 21.50 10.08 52.30
N SER A 212 20.70 9.52 53.22
CA SER A 212 20.76 9.77 54.67
C SER A 212 21.25 8.58 55.51
N GLU A 213 21.65 7.46 54.90
CA GLU A 213 22.25 6.31 55.63
C GLU A 213 23.74 6.09 55.33
N ALA A 214 24.46 7.14 54.95
CA ALA A 214 25.93 7.10 54.91
C ALA A 214 26.53 7.44 56.28
N SER A 215 26.25 6.66 57.34
CA SER A 215 26.96 6.78 58.64
C SER A 215 26.68 5.63 59.63
N ILE A 216 26.70 4.35 59.20
CA ILE A 216 26.80 3.25 60.18
C ILE A 216 27.70 2.13 59.64
N PHE A 217 28.98 2.42 59.39
CA PHE A 217 29.98 1.36 59.37
C PHE A 217 31.37 1.95 59.68
N SER A 218 31.66 2.10 60.97
CA SER A 218 33.02 2.26 61.47
C SER A 218 33.56 0.88 61.85
N PRO A 219 34.47 0.26 61.08
CA PRO A 219 35.16 -0.94 61.53
C PRO A 219 36.26 -0.56 62.52
N GLN A 220 36.17 -1.06 63.76
CA GLN A 220 37.27 -0.97 64.73
C GLN A 220 38.48 -1.82 64.28
N PRO A 221 39.71 -1.38 64.59
CA PRO A 221 40.95 -2.08 64.23
C PRO A 221 41.24 -3.29 65.14
N PRO A 222 42.20 -4.14 64.74
CA PRO A 222 42.22 -5.56 65.09
C PRO A 222 42.84 -5.82 66.46
N SER A 223 42.27 -6.79 67.19
CA SER A 223 42.92 -7.39 68.36
C SER A 223 43.36 -8.80 68.01
N SER A 224 44.67 -8.97 67.98
CA SER A 224 45.40 -10.17 67.61
C SER A 224 45.38 -11.24 68.71
N LEU A 225 45.37 -12.50 68.26
CA LEU A 225 46.06 -13.69 68.81
C LEU A 225 45.58 -14.26 70.16
N LEU A 226 45.12 -15.52 70.14
CA LEU A 226 45.90 -16.69 70.62
C LEU A 226 45.01 -17.95 70.68
N SER A 227 45.47 -19.01 70.02
CA SER A 227 45.10 -20.41 70.29
C SER A 227 45.46 -20.80 71.74
N PRO A 228 44.90 -21.88 72.33
CA PRO A 228 45.43 -23.21 72.03
C PRO A 228 44.42 -24.39 72.08
N PHE A 229 44.86 -25.47 71.43
CA PHE A 229 44.67 -26.90 71.74
C PHE A 229 43.71 -27.32 72.86
N THR A 230 42.82 -28.24 72.52
CA THR A 230 42.87 -29.64 73.00
C THR A 230 42.21 -30.59 72.01
#